data_AF-A0A6V7IRC3-F1
#
_entry.id   AF-A0A6V7IRC3-F1
#
_cell.length_a   1.000
_cell.length_b   1.000
_cell.length_c   1.000
_cell.angle_alpha   90.00
_cell.angle_beta   90.00
_cell.angle_gamma   90.00
#
_symmetry.space_group_name_H-M   'P 1'
#
loop_
_entity.id
_entity.type
_entity.pdbx_description
1 polymer ?
#
loop_
_entity_poly.entity_id
_entity_poly.type
_entity_poly.pdbx_seq_one_letter_code
_entity_poly.pdbx_strand_id
1 'polypeptide(L)'
;NSTIATQFKVGLVNNMKPNSSFTHHAETLRSLADYLQNSSDKKYHPISTKLSRISKHMKPKLLSIYNINHDEFAVINHGDAWYNNFMFKDDEDGKTNDTRF
;
A
#
# COMPACT_ATOMS: atom_id res chain seq x y z
N ASN A 1 -27.13 14.20 1.39
CA ASN A 1 -26.20 13.17 1.92
C ASN A 1 -25.02 13.00 0.99
N SER A 2 -24.02 13.88 1.09
CA SER A 2 -22.72 13.68 0.43
C SER A 2 -21.89 12.76 1.31
N THR A 3 -21.69 11.51 0.89
CA THR A 3 -20.77 10.58 1.54
C THR A 3 -19.36 11.20 1.54
N ILE A 4 -18.63 11.14 2.65
CA ILE A 4 -17.25 11.68 2.79
C ILE A 4 -16.35 11.27 1.60
N ALA A 5 -16.58 10.09 1.02
CA ALA A 5 -15.91 9.61 -0.19
C ALA A 5 -15.99 10.56 -1.40
N THR A 6 -17.07 11.31 -1.58
CA THR A 6 -17.23 12.22 -2.72
C THR A 6 -16.37 13.49 -2.59
N GLN A 7 -15.77 13.75 -1.42
CA GLN A 7 -14.85 14.87 -1.20
C GLN A 7 -13.44 14.57 -1.74
N PHE A 8 -13.07 13.30 -1.87
CA PHE A 8 -11.77 12.88 -2.39
C PHE A 8 -11.82 12.74 -3.91
N LYS A 9 -11.19 13.69 -4.61
CA LYS A 9 -11.13 13.69 -6.08
C LYS A 9 -10.07 12.74 -6.64
N VAL A 10 -9.08 12.36 -5.83
CA VAL A 10 -7.97 11.48 -6.21
C VAL A 10 -7.53 10.62 -5.03
N GLY A 11 -7.10 9.39 -5.31
CA GLY A 11 -6.52 8.49 -4.31
C GLY A 11 -5.07 8.82 -3.96
N LEU A 12 -4.53 8.09 -2.97
CA LEU A 12 -3.16 8.23 -2.47
C LEU A 12 -2.10 8.16 -3.58
N VAL A 13 -2.27 7.23 -4.51
CA VAL A 13 -1.45 7.11 -5.72
C VAL A 13 -2.26 7.53 -6.92
N ASN A 14 -1.75 8.49 -7.68
CA ASN A 14 -2.38 9.01 -8.88
C ASN A 14 -1.34 9.66 -9.80
N ASN A 15 -1.76 10.02 -11.02
CA ASN A 15 -0.89 10.59 -12.04
C ASN A 15 -0.36 12.00 -11.74
N MET A 16 -0.89 12.69 -10.72
CA MET A 16 -0.40 14.02 -10.31
C MET A 16 0.81 13.93 -9.38
N LYS A 17 1.15 12.73 -8.88
CA LYS A 17 2.35 12.54 -8.05
C LYS A 17 3.62 12.74 -8.90
N PRO A 18 4.66 13.40 -8.36
CA PRO A 18 5.94 13.55 -9.05
C PRO A 18 6.54 12.20 -9.45
N ASN A 19 7.14 12.12 -10.64
CA ASN A 19 7.84 10.91 -11.11
C ASN A 19 8.90 10.43 -10.12
N SER A 20 9.57 11.34 -9.42
CA SER A 20 10.56 11.03 -8.39
C SER A 20 10.00 10.15 -7.27
N SER A 21 8.72 10.30 -6.91
CA SER A 21 8.08 9.43 -5.92
C SER A 21 8.03 7.99 -6.43
N PHE A 22 7.60 7.76 -7.67
CA PHE A 22 7.59 6.42 -8.26
C PHE A 22 8.99 5.85 -8.46
N THR A 23 9.94 6.68 -8.86
CA THR A 23 11.36 6.29 -8.96
C THR A 23 11.88 5.84 -7.61
N HIS A 24 11.62 6.58 -6.54
CA HIS A 24 12.06 6.20 -5.19
C HIS A 24 11.52 4.82 -4.78
N HIS A 25 10.22 4.56 -4.97
CA HIS A 25 9.64 3.24 -4.68
C HIS A 25 10.28 2.13 -5.53
N ALA A 26 10.52 2.39 -6.81
CA ALA A 26 11.16 1.43 -7.71
C ALA A 26 12.59 1.11 -7.26
N GLU A 27 13.38 2.13 -6.94
CA GLU A 27 14.77 2.00 -6.50
C GLU A 27 14.90 1.28 -5.16
N THR A 28 13.98 1.54 -4.23
CA THR A 28 13.94 0.79 -2.96
C THR A 28 13.70 -0.70 -3.19
N LEU A 29 12.72 -1.08 -4.04
CA LEU A 29 12.50 -2.49 -4.36
C LEU A 29 13.67 -3.12 -5.13
N ARG A 30 14.30 -2.37 -6.05
CA ARG A 30 15.47 -2.85 -6.79
C ARG A 30 16.64 -3.10 -5.85
N SER A 31 16.93 -2.17 -4.95
CA SER A 31 18.01 -2.30 -3.96
C SER A 31 17.80 -3.51 -3.05
N LEU A 32 16.55 -3.73 -2.61
CA LEU A 32 16.20 -4.94 -1.85
C LEU A 32 16.37 -6.22 -2.67
N ALA A 33 15.95 -6.21 -3.94
CA ALA A 33 16.14 -7.34 -4.84
C ALA A 33 17.63 -7.68 -5.01
N ASP A 34 18.46 -6.67 -5.24
CA ASP A 34 19.91 -6.83 -5.42
C ASP A 34 20.56 -7.38 -4.14
N TYR A 35 20.16 -6.87 -2.97
CA TYR A 35 20.60 -7.41 -1.68
C TYR A 35 20.24 -8.89 -1.52
N LEU A 36 18.97 -9.26 -1.75
CA LEU A 36 18.50 -10.64 -1.59
C LEU A 36 19.12 -11.60 -2.61
N GLN A 37 19.45 -11.11 -3.81
CA GLN A 37 20.07 -11.91 -4.86
C GLN A 37 21.54 -12.26 -4.55
N ASN A 38 22.22 -11.41 -3.79
CA ASN A 38 23.60 -11.58 -3.38
C ASN A 38 23.75 -12.17 -1.96
N SER A 39 22.63 -12.44 -1.29
CA SER A 39 22.62 -13.10 0.02
C SER A 39 23.18 -14.52 -0.05
N SER A 40 23.85 -14.96 1.01
CA SER A 40 24.29 -16.35 1.16
C SER A 40 23.11 -17.32 1.26
N ASP A 41 21.95 -16.87 1.75
CA ASP A 41 20.72 -17.65 1.83
C ASP A 41 19.97 -17.63 0.48
N LYS A 42 20.22 -18.66 -0.33
CA LYS A 42 19.64 -18.80 -1.66
C LYS A 42 18.11 -18.96 -1.66
N LYS A 43 17.47 -19.20 -0.50
CA LYS A 43 16.01 -19.35 -0.43
C LYS A 43 15.27 -18.09 -0.90
N TYR A 44 15.93 -16.93 -0.87
CA TYR A 44 15.35 -15.66 -1.27
C TYR A 44 15.57 -15.31 -2.76
N HIS A 45 16.32 -16.10 -3.53
CA HIS A 45 16.53 -15.82 -4.96
C HIS A 45 15.25 -15.79 -5.82
N PRO A 46 14.21 -16.62 -5.54
CA PRO A 46 12.95 -16.51 -6.27
C PRO A 46 12.24 -15.17 -5.99
N ILE A 47 12.28 -14.69 -4.74
CA ILE A 47 11.63 -13.43 -4.36
C ILE A 47 12.42 -12.22 -4.87
N SER A 48 13.76 -12.25 -4.87
CA SER A 48 14.58 -11.18 -5.45
C SER A 48 14.25 -10.96 -6.93
N THR A 49 14.11 -12.05 -7.71
CA THR A 49 13.73 -11.99 -9.12
C THR A 49 12.36 -11.32 -9.30
N LYS A 50 11.39 -11.66 -8.45
CA LYS A 50 10.05 -11.05 -8.47
C LYS A 50 10.11 -9.56 -8.13
N LEU A 51 10.90 -9.16 -7.13
CA LEU A 51 11.07 -7.77 -6.71
C LEU A 51 11.73 -6.93 -7.81
N SER A 52 12.80 -7.44 -8.43
CA SER A 52 13.47 -6.79 -9.57
C SER A 52 12.55 -6.60 -10.77
N ARG A 53 11.64 -7.56 -11.02
CA ARG A 53 10.62 -7.41 -12.07
C ARG A 53 9.58 -6.35 -11.72
N ILE A 54 9.16 -6.27 -10.46
CA ILE A 54 8.18 -5.27 -10.02
C ILE A 54 8.76 -3.86 -10.07
N SER A 55 10.02 -3.66 -9.66
CA SER A 55 10.66 -2.34 -9.67
C SER A 55 10.66 -1.70 -11.07
N LYS A 56 10.94 -2.49 -12.12
CA LYS A 56 10.94 -2.04 -13.53
C LYS A 56 9.57 -1.53 -14.01
N HIS A 57 8.49 -2.01 -13.42
CA HIS A 57 7.12 -1.68 -13.83
C HIS A 57 6.33 -1.00 -12.70
N MET A 58 7.03 -0.40 -11.74
CA MET A 58 6.43 0.15 -10.52
C MET A 58 5.35 1.19 -10.79
N LYS A 59 5.68 2.24 -11.56
CA LYS A 59 4.75 3.34 -11.86
C LYS A 59 3.45 2.86 -12.52
N PRO A 60 3.47 2.22 -13.70
CA PRO A 60 2.22 1.81 -14.36
C PRO A 60 1.42 0.83 -13.50
N LYS A 61 2.09 -0.06 -12.75
CA LYS A 61 1.41 -1.03 -11.89
C LYS A 61 0.75 -0.38 -10.67
N LEU A 62 1.42 0.56 -10.01
CA LEU A 62 0.83 1.31 -8.90
C LEU A 62 -0.36 2.14 -9.38
N LEU A 63 -0.23 2.84 -10.52
CA LEU A 63 -1.33 3.61 -11.08
C LEU A 63 -2.54 2.73 -11.43
N SER A 64 -2.32 1.53 -11.98
CA SER A 64 -3.43 0.62 -12.29
C SER A 64 -4.13 0.09 -11.04
N ILE A 65 -3.39 -0.15 -9.95
CA ILE A 65 -3.94 -0.65 -8.68
C ILE A 65 -4.82 0.41 -8.00
N TYR A 66 -4.40 1.68 -8.05
CA TYR A 66 -5.09 2.79 -7.38
C TYR A 66 -6.05 3.57 -8.30
N ASN A 67 -6.24 3.12 -9.54
CA ASN A 67 -7.20 3.74 -10.43
C ASN A 67 -8.63 3.49 -9.93
N ILE A 68 -9.40 4.55 -9.73
CA ILE A 68 -10.79 4.46 -9.28
C ILE A 68 -11.64 3.95 -10.45
N ASN A 69 -12.33 2.83 -10.26
CA ASN A 69 -13.38 2.39 -11.17
C ASN A 69 -14.73 2.94 -10.69
N HIS A 70 -15.32 3.85 -11.47
CA HIS A 70 -16.59 4.50 -11.12
C HIS A 70 -17.82 3.61 -11.34
N ASP A 71 -17.67 2.51 -12.08
CA ASP A 71 -18.74 1.52 -12.32
C ASP A 71 -18.78 0.44 -11.23
N GLU A 72 -17.84 0.49 -10.27
CA GLU A 72 -17.73 -0.45 -9.16
C GLU A 72 -17.91 0.24 -7.80
N PHE A 73 -18.08 -0.57 -6.75
CA PHE A 73 -18.15 -0.08 -5.38
C PHE A 73 -16.76 0.40 -4.91
N ALA A 74 -16.56 1.72 -4.91
CA ALA A 74 -15.33 2.32 -4.43
C ALA A 74 -15.32 2.46 -2.89
N VAL A 75 -14.24 1.99 -2.26
CA VAL A 75 -13.99 2.14 -0.82
C VAL A 75 -12.78 3.05 -0.56
N ILE A 76 -12.86 3.84 0.51
CA ILE A 76 -11.67 4.53 1.04
C ILE A 76 -10.90 3.51 1.89
N ASN A 77 -9.70 3.17 1.45
CA ASN A 77 -8.80 2.35 2.25
C ASN A 77 -7.94 3.25 3.15
N HIS A 78 -7.76 2.86 4.42
CA HIS A 78 -6.92 3.58 5.39
C HIS A 78 -5.44 3.65 4.95
N GLY A 79 -4.97 2.63 4.24
CA GLY A 79 -3.59 2.56 3.69
C GLY A 79 -2.59 1.85 4.61
N ASP A 80 -2.83 1.87 5.91
CA ASP A 80 -2.05 1.21 6.96
C ASP A 80 -2.96 0.61 8.06
N ALA A 81 -4.02 -0.11 7.65
CA ALA A 81 -4.92 -0.79 8.57
C ALA A 81 -4.27 -2.04 9.20
N TRP A 82 -3.35 -1.82 10.15
CA TRP A 82 -2.70 -2.87 10.95
C TRP A 82 -3.24 -2.86 12.38
N TYR A 83 -3.17 -4.00 13.10
CA TYR A 83 -3.81 -4.17 14.41
C TYR A 83 -3.41 -3.10 15.44
N ASN A 84 -2.19 -2.58 15.34
CA ASN A 84 -1.66 -1.52 16.22
C ASN A 84 -2.30 -0.15 15.97
N ASN A 85 -3.01 0.02 14.86
CA ASN A 85 -3.76 1.23 14.52
C ASN A 85 -5.25 1.11 14.90
N PHE A 86 -5.67 -0.03 15.46
CA PHE A 86 -7.00 -0.18 16.05
C PHE A 86 -6.94 0.15 17.54
N MET A 87 -7.77 1.09 17.96
CA MET A 87 -7.95 1.44 19.36
C MET A 87 -9.18 0.71 19.89
N PHE A 88 -9.00 -0.08 20.95
CA PHE A 88 -10.08 -0.78 21.64
C PHE A 88 -10.47 0.01 22.87
N LYS A 89 -11.78 0.14 23.09
CA LYS A 89 -12.32 0.70 24.33
C LYS A 89 -12.90 -0.44 25.15
N ASP A 90 -12.44 -0.57 26.38
CA ASP A 90 -12.95 -1.56 27.33
C ASP A 90 -13.96 -0.89 28.29
N ASP A 91 -14.93 -1.67 28.75
CA ASP A 91 -15.82 -1.30 29.84
C ASP A 91 -15.17 -1.47 31.23
N GLU A 92 -15.93 -1.19 32.28
CA GLU A 92 -15.47 -1.30 33.67
C GLU A 92 -15.13 -2.75 34.08
N ASP A 93 -15.67 -3.75 33.37
CA ASP A 93 -15.38 -5.17 33.58
C ASP A 93 -14.17 -5.65 32.76
N GLY A 94 -13.50 -4.75 32.02
CA GLY A 94 -12.37 -5.06 31.17
C GLY A 94 -12.75 -5.78 29.87
N LYS A 95 -14.01 -5.68 29.42
CA LYS A 95 -14.47 -6.23 28.14
C LYS A 95 -14.51 -5.15 27.08
N THR A 96 -13.99 -5.46 25.90
CA THR A 96 -14.02 -4.55 24.76
C THR A 96 -15.46 -4.31 24.30
N ASN A 97 -15.86 -3.04 24.24
CA ASN A 97 -17.22 -2.61 23.86
C ASN A 97 -17.26 -1.65 22.66
N ASP A 98 -16.12 -1.11 22.24
CA ASP A 98 -16.01 -0.25 21.05
C ASP A 98 -14.63 -0.44 20.39
N THR A 99 -14.55 -0.15 19.10
CA THR A 99 -13.30 -0.21 18.32
C THR A 99 -13.26 0.94 17.33
N ARG A 100 -12.14 1.67 17.31
CA ARG A 100 -11.91 2.79 16.40
C ARG A 100 -10.67 2.54 15.56
N PHE A 101 -10.71 3.03 14.33
CA PHE A 101 -9.64 3.01 13.34
C PHE A 101 -9.73 4.27 12.48
#